data_AF-A0A498HBV1-F1
#
_entry.id   AF-A0A498HBV1-F1
#
_cell.length_a   1.000
_cell.length_b   1.000
_cell.length_c   1.000
_cell.angle_alpha   90.00
_cell.angle_beta   90.00
_cell.angle_gamma   90.00
#
_symmetry.space_group_name_H-M   'P 1'
#
loop_
_entity.id
_entity.type
_entity.pdbx_description
1 polymer ?
#
loop_
_entity_poly.entity_id
_entity_poly.type
_entity_poly.pdbx_seq_one_letter_code
_entity_poly.pdbx_strand_id
1 'polypeptide(L)'
;MQPFELLQTAHYIVLIVVNTLFILILIGQFRESKKPSITTHVVSSKKEEYEHPDVLESSSAFNSELQYIRIINKSKNEAKKVTISYKMSLESNPDSVIENTEKLDYLNPFEMTQILLRTDIFRDNNPDKFESFDVNDTTTLIRPKSHLKIYLDISVEYNPLIFGFIKHASKDNYTINWNKFDSEPYERFDCWNKRNGHHIFKKTVSQNKDLV
;
A
#
# COMPACT_ATOMS: atom_id res chain seq x y z
N MET A 1 27.94 -56.33 -6.28
CA MET A 1 28.34 -54.91 -6.28
C MET A 1 29.42 -54.76 -5.21
N GLN A 2 30.63 -54.36 -5.60
CA GLN A 2 31.73 -54.24 -4.64
C GLN A 2 31.48 -53.04 -3.71
N PRO A 3 31.89 -53.08 -2.43
CA PRO A 3 31.65 -51.99 -1.47
C PRO A 3 32.18 -50.62 -1.95
N PHE A 4 33.19 -50.63 -2.81
CA PHE A 4 33.75 -49.45 -3.47
C PHE A 4 32.76 -48.75 -4.44
N GLU A 5 32.01 -49.52 -5.24
CA GLU A 5 31.03 -48.99 -6.20
C GLU A 5 29.82 -48.36 -5.49
N LEU A 6 29.43 -48.94 -4.35
CA LEU A 6 28.36 -48.44 -3.49
C LEU A 6 28.74 -47.09 -2.84
N LEU A 7 29.98 -46.97 -2.37
CA LEU A 7 30.52 -45.72 -1.80
C LEU A 7 30.62 -44.62 -2.86
N GLN A 8 31.02 -44.96 -4.08
CA GLN A 8 31.14 -44.02 -5.19
C GLN A 8 29.76 -43.52 -5.66
N THR A 9 28.77 -44.42 -5.74
CA THR A 9 27.38 -44.07 -6.09
C THR A 9 26.76 -43.16 -5.04
N ALA A 10 26.97 -43.45 -3.75
CA ALA A 10 26.50 -42.60 -2.65
C ALA A 10 27.12 -41.19 -2.71
N HIS A 11 28.41 -41.06 -3.04
CA HIS A 11 29.05 -39.75 -3.22
C HIS A 11 28.41 -38.94 -4.36
N TYR A 12 28.12 -39.57 -5.51
CA TYR A 12 27.47 -38.87 -6.62
C TYR A 12 26.06 -38.43 -6.26
N ILE A 13 25.29 -39.26 -5.55
CA ILE A 13 23.93 -38.89 -5.09
C ILE A 13 24.00 -37.69 -4.15
N VAL A 14 24.92 -37.70 -3.18
CA VAL A 14 25.10 -36.57 -2.25
C VAL A 14 25.49 -35.30 -3.01
N LEU A 15 26.43 -35.38 -3.96
CA LEU A 15 26.81 -34.24 -4.80
C LEU A 15 25.65 -33.69 -5.62
N ILE A 16 24.81 -34.56 -6.19
CA ILE A 16 23.61 -34.15 -6.94
C ILE A 16 22.63 -33.42 -6.02
N VAL A 17 22.35 -33.96 -4.84
CA VAL A 17 21.43 -33.35 -3.87
C VAL A 17 21.94 -31.98 -3.41
N VAL A 18 23.22 -31.88 -3.05
CA VAL A 18 23.82 -30.61 -2.61
C VAL A 18 23.78 -29.57 -3.72
N ASN A 19 24.19 -29.91 -4.94
CA ASN A 19 24.14 -28.98 -6.07
C ASN A 19 22.72 -28.54 -6.40
N THR A 20 21.75 -29.45 -6.32
CA THR A 20 20.33 -29.12 -6.53
C THR A 20 19.85 -28.12 -5.48
N LEU A 21 20.20 -28.34 -4.21
CA LEU A 21 19.84 -27.42 -3.13
C LEU A 21 20.46 -26.03 -3.33
N PHE A 22 21.73 -25.96 -3.73
CA PHE A 22 22.39 -24.69 -4.05
C PHE A 22 21.70 -23.93 -5.18
N ILE A 23 21.31 -24.63 -6.25
CA ILE A 23 20.57 -24.02 -7.37
C ILE A 23 19.22 -23.46 -6.88
N LEU A 24 18.50 -24.19 -6.03
CA LEU A 24 17.23 -23.73 -5.46
C LEU A 24 17.40 -22.46 -4.60
N ILE A 25 18.46 -22.39 -3.80
CA ILE A 25 18.79 -21.20 -2.99
C ILE A 25 19.08 -20.00 -3.90
N LEU A 26 19.90 -20.19 -4.94
CA LEU A 26 20.22 -19.13 -5.90
C LEU A 26 18.96 -18.62 -6.61
N ILE A 27 18.08 -19.52 -7.06
CA ILE A 27 16.78 -19.14 -7.65
C ILE A 27 15.96 -18.32 -6.67
N GLY A 28 15.92 -18.71 -5.39
CA GLY A 28 15.25 -17.95 -4.34
C GLY A 28 15.81 -16.53 -4.18
N GLN A 29 17.14 -16.37 -4.15
CA GLN A 29 17.79 -15.06 -4.04
C GLN A 29 17.54 -14.16 -5.26
N PHE A 30 17.65 -14.72 -6.47
CA PHE A 30 17.32 -13.99 -7.70
C PHE A 30 15.88 -13.51 -7.68
N ARG A 31 14.95 -14.35 -7.22
CA ARG A 31 13.54 -13.97 -7.09
C ARG A 31 13.31 -12.78 -6.18
N GLU A 32 13.91 -12.76 -5.00
CA GLU A 32 13.77 -11.64 -4.08
C GLU A 32 14.40 -10.36 -4.65
N SER A 33 15.55 -10.47 -5.33
CA SER A 33 16.23 -9.30 -5.93
C SER A 33 15.44 -8.62 -7.06
N LYS A 34 14.57 -9.38 -7.74
CA LYS A 34 13.75 -8.93 -8.88
C LYS A 34 12.34 -8.50 -8.47
N LYS A 35 12.02 -8.58 -7.19
CA LYS A 35 10.73 -8.16 -6.68
C LYS A 35 10.59 -6.63 -6.77
N PRO A 36 9.46 -6.11 -7.30
CA PRO A 36 9.19 -4.68 -7.26
C PRO A 36 8.84 -4.24 -5.84
N SER A 37 9.13 -2.98 -5.53
CA SER A 37 8.83 -2.35 -4.23
C SER A 37 7.86 -1.20 -4.46
N ILE A 38 6.60 -1.41 -4.05
CA ILE A 38 5.54 -0.40 -4.17
C ILE A 38 5.34 0.30 -2.84
N THR A 39 5.25 1.62 -2.88
CA THR A 39 4.90 2.48 -1.74
C THR A 39 3.73 3.36 -2.09
N THR A 40 2.90 3.67 -1.09
CA THR A 40 1.68 4.46 -1.27
C THR A 40 1.57 5.60 -0.29
N HIS A 41 1.06 6.72 -0.78
CA HIS A 41 0.82 7.93 -0.01
C HIS A 41 -0.54 8.52 -0.38
N VAL A 42 -1.24 9.10 0.59
CA VAL A 42 -2.44 9.91 0.31
C VAL A 42 -2.00 11.36 0.26
N VAL A 43 -2.36 12.07 -0.80
CA VAL A 43 -1.98 13.48 -1.01
C VAL A 43 -3.19 14.31 -1.42
N SER A 44 -3.26 15.57 -0.97
CA SER A 44 -4.20 16.57 -1.48
C SER A 44 -3.60 17.28 -2.70
N SER A 45 -4.45 17.76 -3.62
CA SER A 45 -4.05 18.52 -4.81
C SER A 45 -3.17 19.76 -4.53
N LYS A 46 -3.20 20.31 -3.31
CA LYS A 46 -2.47 21.54 -2.95
C LYS A 46 -1.22 21.33 -2.08
N LYS A 47 -0.93 20.11 -1.60
CA LYS A 47 0.27 19.84 -0.79
C LYS A 47 1.43 19.35 -1.66
N GLU A 48 2.56 20.03 -1.56
CA GLU A 48 3.86 19.52 -2.00
C GLU A 48 4.42 18.52 -0.95
N GLU A 49 5.22 17.55 -1.41
CA GLU A 49 5.63 16.31 -0.69
C GLU A 49 6.37 16.55 0.65
N TYR A 50 6.81 17.77 0.95
CA TYR A 50 7.73 18.07 2.04
C TYR A 50 7.07 18.40 3.39
N GLU A 51 5.76 18.64 3.43
CA GLU A 51 5.05 19.03 4.65
C GLU A 51 4.13 17.90 5.13
N HIS A 52 4.69 17.04 5.99
CA HIS A 52 3.95 16.03 6.78
C HIS A 52 3.00 15.12 5.95
N PRO A 53 3.52 14.10 5.24
CA PRO A 53 2.72 13.21 4.38
C PRO A 53 1.67 12.37 5.15
N ASP A 54 1.76 12.38 6.47
CA ASP A 54 0.91 11.68 7.44
C ASP A 54 -0.17 12.59 8.07
N VAL A 55 -0.14 13.90 7.79
CA VAL A 55 -1.13 14.88 8.29
C VAL A 55 -1.80 15.59 7.11
N LEU A 56 -3.02 15.17 6.82
CA LEU A 56 -3.91 15.90 5.92
C LEU A 56 -4.66 16.93 6.75
N GLU A 57 -4.50 18.20 6.37
CA GLU A 57 -5.26 19.28 6.99
C GLU A 57 -6.73 19.12 6.56
N SER A 58 -7.63 19.17 7.56
CA SER A 58 -9.08 18.96 7.39
C SER A 58 -9.73 19.95 6.42
N SER A 59 -9.05 21.05 6.12
CA SER A 59 -9.49 22.04 5.13
C SER A 59 -9.69 21.42 3.74
N SER A 60 -8.96 20.36 3.39
CA SER A 60 -8.90 19.86 2.01
C SER A 60 -9.94 18.79 1.66
N ALA A 61 -10.25 17.91 2.60
CA ALA A 61 -10.53 16.53 2.24
C ALA A 61 -11.94 16.25 1.71
N PHE A 62 -12.91 17.08 2.14
CA PHE A 62 -14.30 17.05 1.68
C PHE A 62 -14.79 18.42 1.19
N ASN A 63 -13.94 19.45 1.19
CA ASN A 63 -14.32 20.82 0.84
C ASN A 63 -13.82 21.21 -0.56
N SER A 64 -14.12 20.35 -1.54
CA SER A 64 -13.84 20.54 -2.96
C SER A 64 -12.37 20.38 -3.39
N GLU A 65 -11.48 19.88 -2.53
CA GLU A 65 -10.12 19.54 -2.96
C GLU A 65 -10.02 18.06 -3.32
N LEU A 66 -9.39 17.81 -4.47
CA LEU A 66 -9.21 16.45 -4.97
C LEU A 66 -8.11 15.76 -4.19
N GLN A 67 -8.41 14.59 -3.65
CA GLN A 67 -7.45 13.73 -2.98
C GLN A 67 -7.01 12.61 -3.89
N TYR A 68 -5.72 12.25 -3.83
CA TYR A 68 -5.16 11.19 -4.65
C TYR A 68 -4.41 10.19 -3.80
N ILE A 69 -4.55 8.91 -4.14
CA ILE A 69 -3.65 7.85 -3.70
C ILE A 69 -2.50 7.81 -4.71
N ARG A 70 -1.33 8.29 -4.30
CA ARG A 70 -0.08 8.15 -5.06
C ARG A 70 0.52 6.78 -4.85
N ILE A 71 0.93 6.14 -5.94
CA ILE A 71 1.49 4.79 -5.94
C ILE A 71 2.80 4.87 -6.71
N ILE A 72 3.89 4.50 -6.03
CA ILE A 72 5.25 4.73 -6.51
C ILE A 72 6.00 3.40 -6.53
N ASN A 73 6.65 3.09 -7.64
CA ASN A 73 7.61 1.99 -7.70
C ASN A 73 8.98 2.48 -7.24
N LYS A 74 9.34 2.26 -5.98
CA LYS A 74 10.65 2.68 -5.43
C LYS A 74 11.81 1.73 -5.81
N SER A 75 11.53 0.68 -6.58
CA SER A 75 12.54 -0.32 -6.93
C SER A 75 13.16 -0.09 -8.30
N LYS A 76 14.28 -0.77 -8.57
CA LYS A 76 14.91 -0.86 -9.89
C LYS A 76 14.22 -1.87 -10.83
N ASN A 77 13.17 -2.54 -10.36
CA ASN A 77 12.48 -3.59 -11.10
C ASN A 77 11.13 -3.09 -11.61
N GLU A 78 10.75 -3.47 -12.81
CA GLU A 78 9.44 -3.18 -13.37
C GLU A 78 8.34 -3.98 -12.63
N ALA A 79 7.26 -3.29 -12.28
CA ALA A 79 6.04 -3.90 -11.77
C ALA A 79 5.09 -4.13 -12.95
N LYS A 80 4.61 -5.37 -13.14
CA LYS A 80 3.71 -5.73 -14.25
C LYS A 80 2.29 -5.94 -13.74
N LYS A 81 1.30 -5.65 -14.59
CA LYS A 81 -0.14 -5.84 -14.33
C LYS A 81 -0.53 -5.35 -12.94
N VAL A 82 -0.21 -4.10 -12.67
CA VAL A 82 -0.51 -3.47 -11.39
C VAL A 82 -2.03 -3.28 -11.32
N THR A 83 -2.68 -3.98 -10.41
CA THR A 83 -4.10 -3.80 -10.10
C THR A 83 -4.22 -3.09 -8.78
N ILE A 84 -4.94 -1.97 -8.78
CA ILE A 84 -5.13 -1.16 -7.59
C ILE A 84 -6.63 -1.00 -7.39
N SER A 85 -7.12 -1.40 -6.24
CA SER A 85 -8.52 -1.24 -5.87
C SER A 85 -8.62 -0.57 -4.52
N TYR A 86 -9.49 0.41 -4.37
CA TYR A 86 -9.81 0.97 -3.07
C TYR A 86 -11.30 0.89 -2.76
N LYS A 87 -11.60 0.75 -1.47
CA LYS A 87 -12.93 0.74 -0.90
C LYS A 87 -12.99 1.73 0.26
N MET A 88 -13.95 2.64 0.25
CA MET A 88 -14.23 3.55 1.38
C MET A 88 -15.45 3.08 2.15
N SER A 89 -15.42 3.07 3.48
CA SER A 89 -16.61 2.85 4.32
C SER A 89 -16.55 3.58 5.65
N LEU A 90 -17.70 4.05 6.13
CA LEU A 90 -17.81 4.61 7.48
C LEU A 90 -17.95 3.50 8.53
N GLU A 91 -17.30 3.65 9.67
CA GLU A 91 -17.39 2.68 10.76
C GLU A 91 -18.83 2.54 11.30
N SER A 92 -19.58 3.64 11.33
CA SER A 92 -20.99 3.63 11.73
C SER A 92 -21.92 2.99 10.71
N ASN A 93 -21.48 2.80 9.46
CA ASN A 93 -22.27 2.22 8.39
C ASN A 93 -21.37 1.55 7.32
N PRO A 94 -20.97 0.28 7.52
CA PRO A 94 -20.09 -0.42 6.60
C PRO A 94 -20.70 -0.69 5.22
N ASP A 95 -22.01 -0.50 5.06
CA ASP A 95 -22.73 -0.66 3.79
C ASP A 95 -22.61 0.59 2.89
N SER A 96 -22.23 1.74 3.46
CA SER A 96 -21.87 2.93 2.69
C SER A 96 -20.51 2.72 2.02
N VAL A 97 -20.53 2.31 0.75
CA VAL A 97 -19.32 1.88 0.05
C VAL A 97 -19.17 2.55 -1.30
N ILE A 98 -17.99 3.13 -1.54
CA ILE A 98 -17.50 3.38 -2.90
C ILE A 98 -16.31 2.48 -3.14
N GLU A 99 -16.33 1.82 -4.29
CA GLU A 99 -15.26 0.98 -4.79
C GLU A 99 -14.77 1.52 -6.13
N ASN A 100 -13.46 1.54 -6.30
CA ASN A 100 -12.83 1.88 -7.57
C ASN A 100 -11.68 0.92 -7.81
N THR A 101 -11.52 0.47 -9.05
CA THR A 101 -10.42 -0.40 -9.47
C THR A 101 -9.77 0.17 -10.71
N GLU A 102 -8.46 0.35 -10.65
CA GLU A 102 -7.60 0.75 -11.75
C GLU A 102 -6.61 -0.36 -12.10
N LYS A 103 -6.33 -0.51 -13.38
CA LYS A 103 -5.40 -1.51 -13.91
C LYS A 103 -4.37 -0.81 -14.78
N LEU A 104 -3.11 -1.09 -14.51
CA LEU A 104 -1.97 -0.61 -15.28
C LEU A 104 -1.20 -1.81 -15.81
N ASP A 105 -0.85 -1.78 -17.09
CA ASP A 105 -0.08 -2.86 -17.71
C ASP A 105 1.31 -2.99 -17.07
N TYR A 106 1.91 -1.86 -16.71
CA TYR A 106 3.18 -1.79 -16.01
C TYR A 106 3.33 -0.49 -15.20
N LEU A 107 4.31 -0.49 -14.30
CA LEU A 107 4.85 0.69 -13.63
C LEU A 107 6.37 0.57 -13.61
N ASN A 108 7.05 1.45 -14.36
CA ASN A 108 8.50 1.41 -14.53
C ASN A 108 9.25 1.65 -13.21
N PRO A 109 10.54 1.28 -13.14
CA PRO A 109 11.40 1.69 -12.03
C PRO A 109 11.30 3.19 -11.76
N PHE A 110 11.05 3.56 -10.51
CA PHE A 110 10.95 4.95 -10.04
C PHE A 110 9.80 5.77 -10.63
N GLU A 111 8.89 5.13 -11.37
CA GLU A 111 7.67 5.76 -11.88
C GLU A 111 6.60 5.86 -10.78
N MET A 112 5.71 6.84 -10.93
CA MET A 112 4.56 7.05 -10.07
C MET A 112 3.27 7.17 -10.89
N THR A 113 2.19 6.70 -10.30
CA THR A 113 0.82 6.90 -10.78
C THR A 113 -0.06 7.45 -9.66
N GLN A 114 -1.23 7.98 -10.02
CA GLN A 114 -2.16 8.62 -9.10
C GLN A 114 -3.58 8.14 -9.37
N ILE A 115 -4.26 7.74 -8.31
CA ILE A 115 -5.69 7.39 -8.37
C ILE A 115 -6.48 8.42 -7.59
N LEU A 116 -7.50 8.99 -8.22
CA LEU A 116 -8.41 9.91 -7.55
C LEU A 116 -9.24 9.18 -6.48
N LEU A 117 -9.13 9.66 -5.25
CA LEU A 117 -9.98 9.27 -4.13
C LEU A 117 -11.26 10.11 -4.17
N ARG A 118 -12.38 9.47 -4.53
CA ARG A 118 -13.66 10.15 -4.76
C ARG A 118 -14.45 10.42 -3.47
N THR A 119 -13.83 11.18 -2.56
CA THR A 119 -14.42 11.58 -1.27
C THR A 119 -15.67 12.44 -1.46
N ASP A 120 -15.71 13.22 -2.55
CA ASP A 120 -16.85 14.01 -3.01
C ASP A 120 -18.08 13.15 -3.28
N ILE A 121 -17.96 12.12 -4.14
CA ILE A 121 -19.06 11.21 -4.47
C ILE A 121 -19.47 10.42 -3.22
N PHE A 122 -18.50 10.03 -2.38
CA PHE A 122 -18.78 9.30 -1.16
C PHE A 122 -19.65 10.12 -0.19
N ARG A 123 -19.33 11.41 -0.04
CA ARG A 123 -20.11 12.38 0.72
C ARG A 123 -21.50 12.57 0.12
N ASP A 124 -21.58 12.82 -1.18
CA ASP A 124 -22.85 13.13 -1.87
C ASP A 124 -23.84 11.96 -1.82
N ASN A 125 -23.34 10.72 -1.80
CA ASN A 125 -24.15 9.52 -1.62
C ASN A 125 -24.57 9.26 -0.16
N ASN A 126 -23.92 9.89 0.82
CA ASN A 126 -24.16 9.65 2.25
C ASN A 126 -24.24 10.96 3.06
N PRO A 127 -25.02 11.98 2.63
CA PRO A 127 -24.94 13.33 3.18
C PRO A 127 -25.32 13.39 4.66
N ASP A 128 -26.21 12.52 5.13
CA ASP A 128 -26.63 12.41 6.54
C ASP A 128 -25.49 11.99 7.48
N LYS A 129 -24.44 11.36 6.93
CA LYS A 129 -23.27 10.89 7.66
C LYS A 129 -22.18 11.94 7.79
N PHE A 130 -22.35 13.12 7.21
CA PHE A 130 -21.41 14.22 7.30
C PHE A 130 -22.00 15.37 8.11
N GLU A 131 -21.14 16.15 8.74
CA GLU A 131 -21.50 17.37 9.47
C GLU A 131 -20.63 18.54 8.99
N SER A 132 -21.25 19.72 8.93
CA SER A 132 -20.55 20.98 8.77
C SER A 132 -20.15 21.52 10.15
N PHE A 133 -18.93 22.02 10.26
CA PHE A 133 -18.47 22.74 11.45
C PHE A 133 -17.63 23.95 11.05
N ASP A 134 -17.75 25.02 11.82
CA ASP A 134 -17.01 26.24 11.56
C ASP A 134 -15.66 26.21 12.29
N VAL A 135 -14.57 26.36 11.55
CA VAL A 135 -13.21 26.46 12.11
C VAL A 135 -12.92 27.89 12.56
N ASN A 136 -13.51 28.85 11.87
CA ASN A 136 -13.48 30.29 12.16
C ASN A 136 -14.69 30.95 11.46
N ASP A 137 -14.89 32.25 11.71
CA ASP A 137 -16.05 33.02 11.18
C ASP A 137 -16.18 33.03 9.64
N THR A 138 -15.17 32.54 8.91
CA THR A 138 -15.12 32.55 7.44
C THR A 138 -14.99 31.17 6.80
N THR A 139 -14.79 30.11 7.58
CA THR A 139 -14.47 28.77 7.06
C THR A 139 -15.33 27.69 7.70
N THR A 140 -16.30 27.21 6.93
CA THR A 140 -17.07 26.00 7.25
C THR A 140 -16.42 24.79 6.58
N LEU A 141 -16.14 23.75 7.38
CA LEU A 141 -15.59 22.50 6.90
C LEU A 141 -16.61 21.37 7.02
N ILE A 142 -16.59 20.44 6.07
CA ILE A 142 -17.36 19.20 6.10
C ILE A 142 -16.47 18.06 6.60
N ARG A 143 -16.96 17.28 7.57
CA ARG A 143 -16.29 16.06 8.07
C ARG A 143 -17.26 14.91 8.29
N PRO A 144 -16.81 13.64 8.27
CA PRO A 144 -17.65 12.50 8.59
C PRO A 144 -17.99 12.49 10.09
N LYS A 145 -19.22 12.07 10.43
CA LYS A 145 -19.68 11.97 11.83
C LYS A 145 -19.04 10.82 12.60
N SER A 146 -18.43 9.84 11.89
CA SER A 146 -17.71 8.69 12.43
C SER A 146 -16.40 8.47 11.68
N HIS A 147 -15.52 7.59 12.19
CA HIS A 147 -14.30 7.19 11.50
C HIS A 147 -14.58 6.69 10.06
N LEU A 148 -13.79 7.17 9.10
CA LEU A 148 -13.83 6.70 7.72
C LEU A 148 -12.66 5.73 7.50
N LYS A 149 -12.94 4.54 6.97
CA LYS A 149 -11.93 3.53 6.66
C LYS A 149 -11.76 3.42 5.16
N ILE A 150 -10.53 3.50 4.69
CA ILE A 150 -10.15 3.29 3.30
C ILE A 150 -9.33 2.01 3.23
N TYR A 151 -9.88 0.99 2.60
CA TYR A 151 -9.18 -0.26 2.30
C TYR A 151 -8.57 -0.13 0.91
N LEU A 152 -7.26 -0.28 0.81
CA LEU A 152 -6.52 -0.18 -0.45
C LEU A 152 -5.81 -1.50 -0.70
N ASP A 153 -6.16 -2.14 -1.80
CA ASP A 153 -5.61 -3.41 -2.25
C ASP A 153 -4.75 -3.16 -3.50
N ILE A 154 -3.48 -3.57 -3.44
CA ILE A 154 -2.54 -3.45 -4.55
C ILE A 154 -1.99 -4.82 -4.86
N SER A 155 -2.20 -5.27 -6.09
CA SER A 155 -1.63 -6.51 -6.60
C SER A 155 -0.69 -6.21 -7.75
N VAL A 156 0.48 -6.85 -7.74
CA VAL A 156 1.51 -6.68 -8.75
C VAL A 156 2.02 -8.03 -9.18
N GLU A 157 2.07 -8.28 -10.48
CA GLU A 157 2.81 -9.39 -11.06
C GLU A 157 4.25 -8.97 -11.37
N TYR A 158 5.20 -9.89 -11.22
CA TYR A 158 6.58 -9.71 -11.64
C TYR A 158 7.18 -11.03 -12.10
N ASN A 159 8.20 -10.93 -12.97
CA ASN A 159 8.91 -12.08 -13.50
C ASN A 159 10.29 -12.16 -12.83
N PRO A 160 10.50 -13.05 -11.86
CA PRO A 160 11.78 -13.17 -11.17
C PRO A 160 12.88 -13.87 -11.97
N LEU A 161 12.54 -14.57 -13.05
CA LEU A 161 13.47 -15.38 -13.83
C LEU A 161 13.69 -14.81 -15.22
N ILE A 162 14.93 -14.93 -15.70
CA ILE A 162 15.44 -14.44 -16.99
C ILE A 162 14.63 -15.00 -18.19
N PHE A 163 13.96 -16.13 -18.02
CA PHE A 163 13.20 -16.78 -19.09
C PHE A 163 11.68 -16.50 -19.08
N GLY A 164 11.17 -15.68 -18.15
CA GLY A 164 9.77 -15.23 -18.18
C GLY A 164 8.69 -16.31 -17.99
N PHE A 165 9.06 -17.58 -17.75
CA PHE A 165 8.11 -18.69 -17.67
C PHE A 165 7.35 -18.79 -16.34
N ILE A 166 7.92 -18.26 -15.25
CA ILE A 166 7.30 -18.30 -13.92
C ILE A 166 6.89 -16.89 -13.52
N LYS A 167 5.58 -16.65 -13.47
CA LYS A 167 4.98 -15.40 -13.00
C LYS A 167 4.79 -15.48 -11.49
N HIS A 168 5.23 -14.46 -10.78
CA HIS A 168 4.96 -14.31 -9.36
C HIS A 168 4.08 -13.10 -9.14
N ALA A 169 3.18 -13.19 -8.17
CA ALA A 169 2.35 -12.08 -7.74
C ALA A 169 2.66 -11.73 -6.29
N SER A 170 2.69 -10.43 -5.99
CA SER A 170 2.63 -9.90 -4.63
C SER A 170 1.31 -9.19 -4.44
N LYS A 171 0.72 -9.33 -3.25
CA LYS A 171 -0.46 -8.57 -2.85
C LYS A 171 -0.14 -7.80 -1.57
N ASP A 172 -0.27 -6.48 -1.64
CA ASP A 172 -0.19 -5.59 -0.49
C ASP A 172 -1.59 -5.04 -0.21
N ASN A 173 -1.99 -5.06 1.05
CA ASN A 173 -3.27 -4.59 1.55
C ASN A 173 -3.00 -3.48 2.57
N TYR A 174 -3.61 -2.32 2.39
CA TYR A 174 -3.48 -1.18 3.26
C TYR A 174 -4.85 -0.88 3.87
N THR A 175 -4.87 -0.57 5.16
CA THR A 175 -6.03 -0.01 5.83
C THR A 175 -5.64 1.36 6.34
N ILE A 176 -6.26 2.36 5.74
CA ILE A 176 -6.04 3.76 6.07
C ILE A 176 -7.28 4.20 6.87
N ASN A 177 -7.09 4.39 8.17
CA ASN A 177 -8.14 4.88 9.05
C ASN A 177 -8.03 6.40 9.12
N TRP A 178 -9.14 7.04 8.83
CA TRP A 178 -9.33 8.46 8.97
C TRP A 178 -10.11 8.70 10.25
N ASN A 179 -9.39 9.15 11.28
CA ASN A 179 -9.94 9.25 12.61
C ASN A 179 -10.55 10.62 12.88
N LYS A 180 -11.81 10.63 13.34
CA LYS A 180 -12.42 11.83 13.93
C LYS A 180 -11.81 12.04 15.32
N PHE A 181 -11.18 13.19 15.52
CA PHE A 181 -10.74 13.63 16.84
C PHE A 181 -11.63 14.78 17.28
N ASP A 182 -12.30 14.63 18.42
CA ASP A 182 -13.21 15.66 18.94
C ASP A 182 -12.46 16.92 19.42
N SER A 183 -11.14 16.84 19.67
CA SER A 183 -10.32 17.90 20.25
C SER A 183 -9.38 18.62 19.28
N GLU A 184 -9.19 18.12 18.06
CA GLU A 184 -8.30 18.75 17.07
C GLU A 184 -9.10 19.09 15.80
N PRO A 185 -8.90 20.29 15.21
CA PRO A 185 -9.54 20.63 13.95
C PRO A 185 -8.97 19.81 12.78
N TYR A 186 -7.88 19.07 12.99
CA TYR A 186 -7.18 18.29 11.98
C TYR A 186 -7.43 16.79 12.17
N GLU A 187 -7.67 16.10 11.08
CA GLU A 187 -7.90 14.66 11.08
C GLU A 187 -6.58 13.94 10.75
N ARG A 188 -6.28 12.84 11.45
CA ARG A 188 -5.03 12.08 11.24
C ARG A 188 -5.30 10.74 10.57
N PHE A 189 -4.33 10.31 9.77
CA PHE A 189 -4.37 9.05 9.03
C PHE A 189 -3.54 7.97 9.71
N ASP A 190 -4.21 6.99 10.30
CA ASP A 190 -3.56 5.77 10.75
C ASP A 190 -3.54 4.74 9.61
N CYS A 191 -2.38 4.64 8.95
CA CYS A 191 -2.15 3.64 7.92
C CYS A 191 -1.52 2.36 8.48
N TRP A 192 -2.18 1.23 8.24
CA TRP A 192 -1.74 -0.12 8.55
C TRP A 192 -1.49 -0.87 7.26
N ASN A 193 -0.29 -1.43 7.08
CA ASN A 193 0.06 -2.24 5.92
C ASN A 193 0.09 -3.72 6.30
N LYS A 194 -0.59 -4.55 5.50
CA LYS A 194 -0.48 -6.01 5.46
C LYS A 194 0.07 -6.43 4.10
N ARG A 195 1.25 -7.05 4.08
CA ARG A 195 1.81 -7.67 2.87
C ARG A 195 1.55 -9.16 2.89
N ASN A 196 0.88 -9.68 1.87
CA ASN A 196 0.50 -11.09 1.76
C ASN A 196 -0.17 -11.61 3.05
N GLY A 197 -1.05 -10.81 3.66
CA GLY A 197 -1.76 -11.17 4.90
C GLY A 197 -0.99 -10.94 6.21
N HIS A 198 0.30 -10.57 6.15
CA HIS A 198 1.12 -10.30 7.33
C HIS A 198 1.30 -8.80 7.58
N HIS A 199 1.09 -8.35 8.81
CA HIS A 199 1.36 -6.97 9.19
C HIS A 199 2.83 -6.63 8.98
N ILE A 200 3.11 -5.63 8.13
CA ILE A 200 4.41 -4.99 8.09
C ILE A 200 4.35 -3.89 9.16
N PHE A 201 5.02 -4.12 10.29
CA PHE A 201 5.07 -3.12 11.36
C PHE A 201 5.56 -1.77 10.80
N LYS A 202 4.75 -0.74 11.01
CA LYS A 202 5.19 0.66 10.96
C LYS A 202 6.25 0.78 12.05
N LYS A 203 7.53 0.98 11.69
CA LYS A 203 8.47 1.52 12.66
C LYS A 203 7.91 2.90 12.98
N THR A 204 7.18 3.01 14.09
CA THR A 204 6.78 4.31 14.63
C THR A 204 8.08 5.08 14.76
N VAL A 205 8.28 6.10 13.94
CA VAL A 205 9.26 7.13 14.28
C VAL A 205 8.64 7.75 15.53
N SER A 206 9.10 7.27 16.69
CA SER A 206 8.99 8.03 17.92
C SER A 206 9.55 9.39 17.58
N GLN A 207 8.68 10.39 17.42
CA GLN A 207 9.10 11.75 17.70
C GLN A 207 9.46 11.74 19.18
N ASN A 208 10.73 11.45 19.45
CA ASN A 208 11.27 11.69 20.77
C ASN A 208 11.06 13.17 21.04
N LYS A 209 10.18 13.43 22.00
CA LYS A 209 10.29 14.56 22.90
C LYS A 209 11.71 14.55 23.47
N ASP A 210 12.54 15.44 22.98
CA ASP A 210 13.58 16.09 23.76
C ASP A 210 13.26 17.59 23.61
N LEU A 211 12.56 18.23 24.56
CA LEU A 211 13.14 18.83 25.76
C LEU A 211 14.41 19.64 25.42
N VAL A 212 14.25 20.92 25.06
CA VAL A 212 14.47 22.12 25.91
C VAL A 212 13.81 23.31 25.21
#